data_AF-A0A1Q4GBP1-F1
#
_entry.id   AF-A0A1Q4GBP1-F1
#
_cell.length_a   1.000
_cell.length_b   1.000
_cell.length_c   1.000
_cell.angle_alpha   90.00
_cell.angle_beta   90.00
_cell.angle_gamma   90.00
#
_symmetry.space_group_name_H-M   'P 1'
#
loop_
_entity.id
_entity.type
_entity.pdbx_description
1 polymer ?
#
loop_
_entity_poly.entity_id
_entity_poly.type
_entity_poly.pdbx_seq_one_letter_code
_entity_poly.pdbx_strand_id
1 'polypeptide(L)'
;MEATGVYYENCAMYLSKAGFSVSVLLPNYAKRYLQASGVKSKNDKIDSQGLAQMGAEKSLELWEPIGEFYYSLRLLTREIENLQEQKTVVVNQMHALQHAMHQNKVVNKTLLNRLKLIEKQLEDLDMATQEHIDSNKEIAEKVKKYVR
;
A
#
# COMPACT_ATOMS: atom_id res chain seq x y z
N MET A 1 11.10 14.79 -4.38
CA MET A 1 11.53 13.58 -3.65
C MET A 1 11.10 12.34 -4.41
N GLU A 2 11.70 11.17 -4.15
CA GLU A 2 11.24 9.90 -4.74
C GLU A 2 10.36 9.09 -3.78
N ALA A 3 9.40 8.34 -4.34
CA ALA A 3 8.49 7.50 -3.57
C ALA A 3 9.21 6.27 -3.00
N THR A 4 9.68 6.35 -1.75
CA THR A 4 10.40 5.25 -1.08
C THR A 4 9.46 4.50 -0.12
N GLY A 5 8.79 3.45 -0.61
CA GLY A 5 7.84 2.68 0.19
C GLY A 5 6.71 3.56 0.74
N VAL A 6 6.34 3.41 2.00
CA VAL A 6 5.34 4.27 2.68
C VAL A 6 5.95 5.53 3.31
N TYR A 7 7.27 5.60 3.41
CA TYR A 7 7.96 6.64 4.19
C TYR A 7 7.91 8.03 3.55
N TYR A 8 7.77 8.10 2.23
CA TYR A 8 7.69 9.39 1.53
C TYR A 8 6.40 10.14 1.86
N GLU A 9 5.31 9.45 2.20
CA GLU A 9 3.99 10.07 2.38
C GLU A 9 4.00 11.04 3.56
N ASN A 10 4.57 10.66 4.70
CA ASN A 10 4.67 11.54 5.87
C ASN A 10 5.50 12.80 5.59
N CYS A 11 6.63 12.64 4.88
CA CYS A 11 7.49 13.76 4.50
C CYS A 11 6.78 14.71 3.51
N ALA A 12 6.14 14.16 2.48
CA ALA A 12 5.39 14.90 1.49
C ALA A 12 4.21 15.67 2.13
N MET A 13 3.44 15.01 2.99
CA MET A 13 2.34 15.62 3.75
C MET A 13 2.84 16.78 4.63
N TYR A 14 3.93 16.57 5.37
CA TYR A 14 4.48 17.60 6.26
C TYR A 14 4.94 18.84 5.47
N LEU A 15 5.69 18.64 4.39
CA LEU A 15 6.20 19.74 3.56
C LEU A 15 5.06 20.47 2.83
N SER A 16 4.08 19.75 2.30
CA SER A 16 2.89 20.33 1.68
C SER A 16 2.10 21.18 2.68
N LYS A 17 1.83 20.66 3.90
CA LYS A 17 1.17 21.42 4.98
C LYS A 17 1.95 22.66 5.44
N ALA A 18 3.28 22.63 5.31
CA ALA A 18 4.14 23.78 5.58
C ALA A 18 4.20 24.79 4.41
N GLY A 19 3.46 24.56 3.31
CA GLY A 19 3.36 25.48 2.17
C GLY A 19 4.44 25.28 1.10
N PHE A 20 5.24 24.23 1.18
CA PHE A 20 6.23 23.93 0.15
C PHE A 20 5.58 23.24 -1.06
N SER A 21 6.04 23.60 -2.25
CA SER A 21 5.76 22.84 -3.47
C SER A 21 6.49 21.50 -3.41
N VAL A 22 5.74 20.41 -3.37
CA VAL A 22 6.28 19.05 -3.31
C VAL A 22 6.05 18.36 -4.65
N SER A 23 7.06 17.67 -5.17
CA SER A 23 6.89 16.69 -6.24
C SER A 23 7.36 15.32 -5.76
N VAL A 24 6.51 14.31 -5.95
CA VAL A 24 6.81 12.91 -5.63
C VAL A 24 7.01 12.14 -6.92
N LEU A 25 8.22 11.60 -7.10
CA LEU A 25 8.62 10.93 -8.33
C LEU A 25 8.65 9.41 -8.16
N LEU A 26 8.35 8.69 -9.24
CA LEU A 26 8.59 7.26 -9.29
C LEU A 26 10.10 6.99 -9.16
N PRO A 27 10.54 6.03 -8.32
CA PRO A 27 11.96 5.74 -8.14
C PRO A 27 12.68 5.39 -9.45
N ASN A 28 12.01 4.65 -10.33
CA ASN A 28 12.55 4.31 -11.65
C ASN A 28 12.72 5.53 -12.56
N TYR A 29 11.88 6.54 -12.43
CA TYR A 29 11.99 7.77 -13.20
C TYR A 29 13.18 8.61 -12.73
N ALA A 30 13.29 8.83 -11.42
CA ALA A 30 14.43 9.51 -10.81
C ALA A 30 15.76 8.80 -11.14
N LYS A 31 15.80 7.47 -11.00
CA LYS A 31 16.96 6.64 -11.34
C LYS A 31 17.38 6.78 -12.80
N ARG A 32 16.44 6.73 -13.74
CA ARG A 32 16.74 6.88 -15.18
C ARG A 32 17.28 8.27 -15.51
N TYR A 33 16.73 9.31 -14.89
CA TYR A 33 17.25 10.67 -15.04
C TYR A 33 18.70 10.77 -14.57
N LEU A 34 19.00 10.29 -13.36
CA LEU A 34 20.37 10.28 -12.81
C LEU A 34 21.36 9.56 -13.74
N GLN A 35 20.98 8.39 -14.26
CA GLN A 35 21.80 7.63 -15.20
C GLN A 35 22.05 8.39 -16.51
N ALA A 36 21.03 9.06 -17.05
CA ALA A 36 21.16 9.88 -18.25
C ALA A 36 22.06 11.10 -18.03
N SER A 37 22.07 11.66 -16.81
CA SER A 37 22.97 12.74 -16.40
C SER A 37 24.41 12.28 -16.12
N GLY A 38 24.75 11.02 -16.42
CA GLY A 38 26.11 10.48 -16.28
C GLY A 38 26.48 9.99 -14.88
N VAL A 39 25.52 9.96 -13.95
CA VAL A 39 25.74 9.44 -12.60
C VAL A 39 25.83 7.91 -12.62
N LYS A 40 27.01 7.38 -12.25
CA LYS A 40 27.29 5.93 -12.23
C LYS A 40 27.27 5.32 -10.83
N SER A 41 27.43 6.13 -9.79
CA SER A 41 27.50 5.70 -8.39
C SER A 41 26.22 6.07 -7.65
N LYS A 42 25.78 5.22 -6.73
CA LYS A 42 24.58 5.44 -5.92
C LYS A 42 24.96 5.64 -4.46
N ASN A 43 24.66 6.81 -3.91
CA ASN A 43 24.68 7.12 -2.49
C ASN A 43 23.75 8.30 -2.19
N ASP A 44 23.36 8.47 -0.93
CA ASP A 44 22.37 9.49 -0.52
C ASP A 44 22.76 10.92 -0.92
N LYS A 45 24.06 11.24 -0.90
CA LYS A 45 24.55 12.57 -1.31
C LYS A 45 24.36 12.81 -2.81
N ILE A 46 24.73 11.84 -3.64
CA ILE A 46 24.59 11.92 -5.10
C ILE A 46 23.11 11.92 -5.49
N ASP A 47 22.31 11.05 -4.88
CA ASP A 47 20.89 10.92 -5.18
C ASP A 47 20.13 12.21 -4.81
N SER A 48 20.40 12.79 -3.64
CA SER A 48 19.79 14.07 -3.23
C SER A 48 20.17 15.23 -4.15
N GLN A 49 21.45 15.32 -4.56
CA GLN A 49 21.91 16.34 -5.51
C GLN A 49 21.23 16.20 -6.87
N GLY A 50 21.14 15.00 -7.42
CA GLY A 50 20.51 14.81 -8.71
C GLY A 50 18.98 14.93 -8.67
N LEU A 51 18.33 14.61 -7.56
CA LEU A 51 16.90 14.94 -7.36
C LEU A 51 16.68 16.46 -7.31
N ALA A 52 17.56 17.20 -6.65
CA ALA A 52 17.49 18.67 -6.63
C ALA A 52 17.71 19.27 -8.02
N GLN A 53 18.70 18.77 -8.76
CA GLN A 53 18.95 19.16 -10.15
C GLN A 53 17.74 18.85 -11.03
N MET A 54 17.16 17.65 -10.90
CA MET A 54 15.96 17.27 -11.64
C MET A 54 14.79 18.20 -11.37
N GLY A 55 14.58 18.58 -10.10
CA GLY A 55 13.54 19.53 -9.71
C GLY A 55 13.75 20.95 -10.24
N ALA A 56 15.00 21.35 -10.46
CA ALA A 56 15.33 22.65 -11.05
C ALA A 56 15.20 22.65 -12.59
N GLU A 57 15.51 21.54 -13.24
CA GLU A 57 15.53 21.44 -14.71
C GLU A 57 14.21 21.01 -15.33
N LYS A 58 13.41 20.22 -14.60
CA LYS A 58 12.17 19.63 -15.12
C LYS A 58 10.96 20.36 -14.56
N SER A 59 9.97 20.59 -15.42
CA SER A 59 8.63 20.96 -14.99
C SER A 59 7.93 19.73 -14.42
N LEU A 60 8.19 19.45 -13.14
CA LEU A 60 7.62 18.30 -12.44
C LEU A 60 6.19 18.62 -11.99
N GLU A 61 5.33 17.60 -12.06
CA GLU A 61 3.98 17.71 -11.50
C GLU A 61 4.06 17.89 -9.98
N LEU A 62 3.23 18.80 -9.46
CA LEU A 62 3.11 18.99 -8.03
C LEU A 62 2.28 17.85 -7.46
N TRP A 63 2.83 17.24 -6.43
CA TRP A 63 2.15 16.23 -5.65
C TRP A 63 1.12 16.91 -4.77
N GLU A 64 -0.11 16.43 -4.88
CA GLU A 64 -1.20 16.77 -3.99
C GLU A 64 -1.53 15.56 -3.11
N PRO A 65 -1.81 15.77 -1.83
CA PRO A 65 -2.23 14.68 -0.96
C PRO A 65 -3.55 14.11 -1.46
N ILE A 66 -3.62 12.78 -1.58
CA ILE A 66 -4.92 12.13 -1.74
C ILE A 66 -5.72 12.41 -0.46
N GLY A 67 -6.99 12.81 -0.58
CA GLY A 67 -7.78 13.19 0.59
C GLY A 67 -7.79 12.09 1.66
N GLU A 68 -7.88 12.46 2.94
CA GLU A 68 -7.81 11.52 4.08
C GLU A 68 -8.76 10.33 3.91
N PHE A 69 -9.93 10.57 3.33
CA PHE A 69 -10.87 9.53 2.92
C PHE A 69 -10.22 8.41 2.09
N TYR A 70 -9.46 8.75 1.05
CA TYR A 70 -8.83 7.76 0.16
C TYR A 70 -7.64 7.08 0.83
N TYR A 71 -6.91 7.78 1.70
CA TYR A 71 -5.86 7.15 2.50
C TYR A 71 -6.41 6.05 3.40
N SER A 72 -7.47 6.34 4.15
CA SER A 72 -8.13 5.35 5.01
C SER A 72 -8.71 4.19 4.20
N LEU A 73 -9.39 4.48 3.09
CA LEU A 73 -9.94 3.44 2.21
C LEU A 73 -8.84 2.51 1.68
N ARG A 74 -7.70 3.07 1.25
CA ARG A 74 -6.56 2.30 0.75
C ARG A 74 -5.92 1.42 1.83
N LEU A 75 -5.91 1.85 3.09
CA LEU A 75 -5.41 1.03 4.19
C LEU A 75 -6.30 -0.18 4.44
N LEU A 76 -7.62 0.03 4.49
CA LEU A 76 -8.60 -1.04 4.68
C LEU A 76 -8.52 -2.08 3.55
N THR A 77 -8.53 -1.64 2.29
CA THR A 77 -8.51 -2.56 1.14
C THR A 77 -7.21 -3.33 1.01
N ARG A 78 -6.06 -2.72 1.34
CA ARG A 78 -4.78 -3.43 1.38
C ARG A 78 -4.72 -4.48 2.47
N GLU A 79 -5.30 -4.21 3.63
CA GLU A 79 -5.32 -5.22 4.69
C GLU A 79 -6.24 -6.39 4.35
N ILE A 80 -7.37 -6.13 3.67
CA ILE A 80 -8.21 -7.18 3.10
C ILE A 80 -7.41 -8.07 2.13
N GLU A 81 -6.66 -7.47 1.20
CA GLU A 81 -5.80 -8.20 0.26
C GLU A 81 -4.75 -9.06 1.01
N ASN A 82 -4.05 -8.47 1.99
CA ASN A 82 -3.08 -9.19 2.83
C ASN A 82 -3.70 -10.40 3.55
N LEU A 83 -4.89 -10.24 4.12
CA LEU A 83 -5.57 -11.32 4.82
C LEU A 83 -6.09 -12.40 3.87
N GLN A 84 -6.50 -12.06 2.65
CA GLN A 84 -6.87 -13.04 1.61
C GLN A 84 -5.66 -13.89 1.19
N GLU A 85 -4.48 -13.28 1.04
CA GLU A 85 -3.24 -14.01 0.79
C GLU A 85 -2.89 -14.95 1.95
N GLN A 86 -2.96 -14.46 3.19
CA GLN A 86 -2.71 -15.27 4.38
C GLN A 86 -3.71 -16.42 4.52
N LYS A 87 -5.00 -16.17 4.22
CA LYS A 87 -6.04 -17.21 4.18
C LYS A 87 -5.64 -18.33 3.22
N THR A 88 -5.20 -17.97 2.01
CA THR A 88 -4.76 -18.92 0.98
C THR A 88 -3.57 -19.75 1.48
N VAL A 89 -2.58 -19.12 2.13
CA VAL A 89 -1.44 -19.83 2.73
C VAL A 89 -1.91 -20.85 3.78
N VAL A 90 -2.82 -20.46 4.68
CA VAL A 90 -3.32 -21.35 5.75
C VAL A 90 -4.13 -22.52 5.18
N VAL A 91 -4.99 -22.26 4.18
CA VAL A 91 -5.76 -23.31 3.49
C VAL A 91 -4.82 -24.32 2.82
N ASN A 92 -3.77 -23.84 2.15
CA ASN A 92 -2.78 -24.71 1.53
C ASN A 92 -2.01 -25.54 2.56
N GLN A 93 -1.66 -24.96 3.72
CA GLN A 93 -1.03 -25.69 4.83
C GLN A 93 -1.95 -26.79 5.38
N MET A 94 -3.24 -26.51 5.52
CA MET A 94 -4.23 -27.50 5.97
C MET A 94 -4.37 -28.64 4.95
N HIS A 95 -4.46 -28.33 3.67
CA HIS A 95 -4.54 -29.33 2.60
C HIS A 95 -3.29 -30.22 2.60
N ALA A 96 -2.09 -29.65 2.71
CA ALA A 96 -0.85 -30.42 2.79
C ALA A 96 -0.83 -31.35 4.01
N LEU A 97 -1.30 -30.89 5.18
CA LEU A 97 -1.37 -31.70 6.39
C LEU A 97 -2.38 -32.85 6.30
N GLN A 98 -3.48 -32.68 5.57
CA GLN A 98 -4.46 -33.75 5.32
C GLN A 98 -3.86 -34.91 4.53
N HIS A 99 -2.94 -34.62 3.60
CA HIS A 99 -2.22 -35.61 2.79
C HIS A 99 -0.90 -36.10 3.40
N ALA A 100 -0.51 -35.59 4.57
CA ALA A 100 0.71 -35.99 5.23
C ALA A 100 0.61 -37.40 5.82
N MET A 101 1.73 -38.14 5.81
CA MET A 101 1.83 -39.48 6.40
C MET A 101 1.44 -39.52 7.89
N HIS A 102 1.64 -38.42 8.61
CA HIS A 102 1.27 -38.31 10.02
C HIS A 102 0.58 -36.98 10.29
N GLN A 103 -0.61 -37.04 10.92
CA GLN A 103 -1.38 -35.87 11.29
C GLN A 103 -1.24 -35.56 12.77
N ASN A 104 -0.90 -34.29 13.08
CA ASN A 104 -0.84 -33.82 14.45
C ASN A 104 -2.12 -33.02 14.80
N LYS A 105 -2.87 -33.47 15.79
CA LYS A 105 -4.13 -32.84 16.23
C LYS A 105 -3.96 -31.39 16.71
N VAL A 106 -2.83 -31.09 17.35
CA VAL A 106 -2.53 -29.72 17.83
C VAL A 106 -2.28 -28.80 16.65
N VAL A 107 -1.50 -29.24 15.66
CA VAL A 107 -1.22 -28.45 14.45
C VAL A 107 -2.52 -28.20 13.65
N ASN A 108 -3.34 -29.24 13.46
CA ASN A 108 -4.65 -29.10 12.82
C ASN A 108 -5.53 -28.06 13.52
N LYS A 109 -5.61 -28.12 14.85
CA LYS A 109 -6.39 -27.16 15.65
C LYS A 109 -5.85 -25.74 15.52
N THR A 110 -4.52 -25.56 15.51
CA THR A 110 -3.91 -24.23 15.33
C THR A 110 -4.23 -23.63 13.97
N LEU A 111 -4.12 -24.41 12.89
CA LEU A 111 -4.44 -23.94 11.54
C LEU A 111 -5.93 -23.58 11.39
N LEU A 112 -6.83 -24.41 11.93
CA LEU A 112 -8.27 -24.12 11.97
C LEU A 112 -8.59 -22.84 12.72
N ASN A 113 -7.97 -22.63 13.90
CA ASN A 113 -8.18 -21.42 14.67
C ASN A 113 -7.66 -20.18 13.94
N ARG A 114 -6.51 -20.29 13.26
CA ARG A 114 -5.96 -19.20 12.46
C ARG A 114 -6.88 -18.86 11.28
N LEU A 115 -7.41 -19.86 10.58
CA LEU A 115 -8.36 -19.66 9.49
C LEU A 115 -9.60 -18.90 9.97
N LYS A 116 -10.20 -19.34 11.07
CA LYS A 116 -11.37 -18.67 11.68
C LYS A 116 -11.08 -17.23 12.10
N LEU A 117 -9.89 -16.96 12.64
CA LEU A 117 -9.49 -15.61 13.00
C LEU A 117 -9.39 -14.71 11.76
N ILE A 118 -8.73 -15.19 10.71
CA ILE A 118 -8.59 -14.45 9.45
C ILE A 118 -9.97 -14.17 8.83
N GLU A 119 -10.87 -15.16 8.82
CA GLU A 119 -12.22 -14.99 8.29
C GLU A 119 -13.01 -13.93 9.06
N LYS A 120 -12.95 -13.95 10.39
CA LYS A 120 -13.58 -12.91 11.20
C LYS A 120 -12.98 -11.52 10.93
N GLN A 121 -11.66 -11.42 10.84
CA GLN A 121 -10.99 -10.14 10.56
C GLN A 121 -11.34 -9.59 9.18
N LEU A 122 -11.53 -10.46 8.17
CA LEU A 122 -12.03 -10.07 6.86
C LEU A 122 -13.45 -9.50 6.95
N GLU A 123 -14.36 -10.16 7.67
CA GLU A 123 -15.72 -9.65 7.89
C GLU A 123 -15.70 -8.28 8.59
N ASP A 124 -14.90 -8.13 9.65
CA ASP A 124 -14.76 -6.87 10.39
C ASP A 124 -14.22 -5.75 9.48
N LEU A 125 -13.25 -6.05 8.60
CA LEU A 125 -12.67 -5.08 7.66
C LEU A 125 -13.61 -4.74 6.50
N ASP A 126 -14.37 -5.70 5.99
CA ASP A 126 -15.37 -5.46 4.95
C ASP A 126 -16.47 -4.53 5.48
N MET A 127 -16.94 -4.76 6.72
CA MET A 127 -17.86 -3.85 7.40
C MET A 127 -17.28 -2.45 7.56
N ALA A 128 -16.06 -2.33 8.10
CA ALA A 128 -15.39 -1.04 8.28
C ALA A 128 -15.18 -0.31 6.94
N THR A 129 -14.89 -1.05 5.86
CA THR A 129 -14.76 -0.51 4.51
C THR A 129 -16.08 0.05 4.01
N GLN A 130 -17.18 -0.69 4.21
CA GLN A 130 -18.51 -0.24 3.81
C GLN A 130 -18.96 0.99 4.59
N GLU A 131 -18.78 1.00 5.91
CA GLU A 131 -19.06 2.16 6.77
C GLU A 131 -18.24 3.38 6.34
N HIS A 132 -16.95 3.19 6.02
CA HIS A 132 -16.10 4.27 5.52
C HIS A 132 -16.58 4.80 4.17
N ILE A 133 -16.99 3.94 3.23
CA ILE A 133 -17.57 4.37 1.94
C ILE A 133 -18.87 5.17 2.16
N ASP A 134 -19.77 4.68 3.02
CA ASP A 134 -21.06 5.31 3.28
C ASP A 134 -20.94 6.66 4.01
N SER A 135 -19.81 6.92 4.68
CA SER A 135 -19.48 8.23 5.23
C SER A 135 -19.36 9.33 4.16
N ASN A 136 -19.14 8.95 2.89
CA ASN A 136 -19.06 9.88 1.76
C ASN A 136 -20.13 9.55 0.70
N LYS A 137 -21.21 10.35 0.69
CA LYS A 137 -22.36 10.16 -0.21
C LYS A 137 -22.00 10.10 -1.69
N GLU A 138 -21.11 10.97 -2.16
CA GLU A 138 -20.70 11.01 -3.57
C GLU A 138 -19.99 9.71 -3.97
N ILE A 139 -19.14 9.19 -3.10
CA ILE A 139 -18.42 7.94 -3.34
C ILE A 139 -19.35 6.74 -3.23
N ALA A 140 -20.24 6.71 -2.23
CA ALA A 140 -21.22 5.64 -2.07
C ALA A 140 -22.13 5.50 -3.31
N GLU A 141 -22.57 6.62 -3.90
CA GLU A 141 -23.34 6.62 -5.16
C GLU A 141 -22.52 6.09 -6.33
N LYS A 142 -21.24 6.48 -6.44
CA LYS A 142 -20.35 5.95 -7.48
C LYS A 142 -20.16 4.44 -7.34
N VAL A 143 -19.89 3.94 -6.14
CA VAL A 143 -19.66 2.51 -5.90
C VAL A 143 -20.90 1.68 -6.25
N LYS A 144 -22.10 2.12 -5.84
CA LYS A 144 -23.37 1.44 -6.18
C LYS A 144 -23.60 1.28 -7.70
N LYS A 145 -23.04 2.17 -8.51
CA LYS A 145 -23.14 2.08 -9.98
C LYS A 145 -22.32 0.93 -10.56
N TYR A 146 -21.25 0.51 -9.88
CA TYR A 146 -20.31 -0.52 -10.34
C TYR A 146 -20.54 -1.89 -9.69
N VAL A 147 -21.15 -1.93 -8.50
CA VAL A 147 -21.61 -3.18 -7.87
C VAL A 147 -23.01 -3.51 -8.42
N ARG A 148 -23.07 -4.32 -9.48
CA ARG A 148 -24.31 -4.89 -10.02
C ARG A 148 -24.58 -6.27 -9.44
#